data_AF-A0A3P8VXA9-F1
#
_entry.id   AF-A0A3P8VXA9-F1
#
_cell.length_a   1.000
_cell.length_b   1.000
_cell.length_c   1.000
_cell.angle_alpha   90.00
_cell.angle_beta   90.00
_cell.angle_gamma   90.00
#
_symmetry.space_group_name_H-M   'P 1'
#
loop_
_entity.id
_entity.type
_entity.pdbx_description
1 polymer ?
#
loop_
_entity_poly.entity_id
_entity_poly.type
_entity_poly.pdbx_seq_one_letter_code
_entity_poly.pdbx_strand_id
1 'polypeptide(L)'
;MVEPSARDFASLEEELSFWKEQAHRQQQRADESQEELQEFQQMSRDYEAELETELKQCEGRNKELLLDNNRLRRELENMKEKFETQHSEALRHISTLEEDLAETSAIRDHLQKYIRELEQSNDDLERTKRATIMSLEDFEQRMNQVIERNAFLESELDEKENLLESVQRLKDEARDLRQELAVRQKERRPSSSLGKDGDRPDLSCPSFPVTPSKPLNSYATPPASAIRRGDGLTGTPLTTSARISALNIVGELLRKVGNLESKLASCRDFVYDTSVNRAALQAAPGFPAGLEGSPAVPAASLSSPPQYDR
;
A
#
# COMPACT_ATOMS: atom_id res chain seq x y z
N MET A 1 113.19 -3.17 4.04
CA MET A 1 114.34 -2.26 3.88
C MET A 1 115.44 -3.06 3.20
N VAL A 2 115.96 -2.58 2.08
CA VAL A 2 117.16 -3.14 1.43
C VAL A 2 118.30 -2.18 1.78
N GLU A 3 119.40 -2.68 2.32
CA GLU A 3 120.57 -1.83 2.59
C GLU A 3 121.10 -1.23 1.29
N PRO A 4 121.47 0.07 1.27
CA PRO A 4 122.17 0.64 0.13
C PRO A 4 123.59 0.08 0.14
N SER A 5 123.86 -0.89 -0.75
CA SER A 5 125.22 -1.31 -1.05
C SER A 5 126.05 -0.08 -1.42
N ALA A 6 127.16 0.13 -0.72
CA ALA A 6 128.10 1.21 -1.05
C ALA A 6 128.54 1.01 -2.51
N ARG A 7 128.24 2.00 -3.36
CA ARG A 7 128.63 2.00 -4.76
C ARG A 7 129.89 2.82 -4.89
N ASP A 8 130.97 2.17 -5.32
CA ASP A 8 132.22 2.85 -5.63
C ASP A 8 132.09 3.49 -7.02
N PHE A 9 132.22 4.82 -7.09
CA PHE A 9 132.15 5.58 -8.33
C PHE A 9 133.55 5.75 -8.93
N ALA A 10 133.68 5.66 -10.26
CA ALA A 10 134.99 5.80 -10.93
C ALA A 10 135.43 7.28 -11.04
N SER A 11 134.50 8.22 -10.82
CA SER A 11 134.73 9.67 -10.82
C SER A 11 133.74 10.36 -9.87
N LEU A 12 134.17 11.48 -9.27
CA LEU A 12 133.32 12.35 -8.45
C LEU A 12 132.16 12.96 -9.28
N GLU A 13 132.30 13.02 -10.60
CA GLU A 13 131.27 13.42 -11.56
C GLU A 13 130.22 12.32 -11.84
N GLU A 14 130.63 11.05 -11.74
CA GLU A 14 129.73 9.89 -11.80
C GLU A 14 128.91 9.76 -10.51
N GLU A 15 129.52 10.05 -9.35
CA GLU A 15 128.82 10.14 -8.07
C GLU A 15 127.76 11.26 -8.08
N LEU A 16 128.15 12.46 -8.51
CA LEU A 16 127.23 13.60 -8.62
C LEU A 16 126.08 13.34 -9.59
N SER A 17 126.34 12.71 -10.75
CA SER A 17 125.27 12.40 -11.70
C SER A 17 124.33 11.30 -11.18
N PHE A 18 124.85 10.26 -10.51
CA PHE A 18 124.03 9.23 -9.87
C PHE A 18 123.13 9.82 -8.77
N TRP A 19 123.66 10.62 -7.84
CA TRP A 19 122.85 11.21 -6.77
C TRP A 19 121.83 12.22 -7.32
N LYS A 20 122.16 12.96 -8.38
CA LYS A 20 121.22 13.87 -9.05
C LYS A 20 120.08 13.11 -9.73
N GLU A 21 120.36 12.00 -10.41
CA GLU A 21 119.32 11.14 -10.99
C GLU A 21 118.50 10.40 -9.92
N GLN A 22 119.14 9.98 -8.82
CA GLN A 22 118.44 9.36 -7.69
C GLN A 22 117.53 10.35 -6.96
N ALA A 23 117.95 11.62 -6.82
CA ALA A 23 117.11 12.70 -6.32
C ALA A 23 115.94 12.98 -7.27
N HIS A 24 116.18 13.06 -8.59
CA HIS A 24 115.13 13.21 -9.59
C HIS A 24 114.11 12.07 -9.55
N ARG A 25 114.56 10.81 -9.43
CA ARG A 25 113.67 9.64 -9.31
C ARG A 25 112.88 9.61 -8.01
N GLN A 26 113.40 10.16 -6.91
CA GLN A 26 112.66 10.26 -5.64
C GLN A 26 111.69 11.45 -5.65
N GLN A 27 112.06 12.57 -6.28
CA GLN A 27 111.16 13.69 -6.49
C GLN A 27 109.99 13.29 -7.38
N GLN A 28 110.25 12.68 -8.54
CA GLN A 28 109.21 12.15 -9.42
C GLN A 28 108.23 11.22 -8.69
N ARG A 29 108.72 10.30 -7.83
CA ARG A 29 107.84 9.43 -7.02
C ARG A 29 107.04 10.16 -5.95
N ALA A 30 107.60 11.23 -5.39
CA ALA A 30 106.88 12.08 -4.44
C ALA A 30 105.78 12.88 -5.15
N ASP A 31 106.08 13.39 -6.35
CA ASP A 31 105.14 14.09 -7.22
C ASP A 31 104.00 13.13 -7.67
N GLU A 32 104.34 11.94 -8.19
CA GLU A 32 103.39 10.86 -8.56
C GLU A 32 102.49 10.48 -7.37
N SER A 33 103.06 10.22 -6.18
CA SER A 33 102.28 9.89 -4.99
C SER A 33 101.42 11.06 -4.48
N GLN A 34 101.84 12.30 -4.73
CA GLN A 34 101.08 13.51 -4.41
C GLN A 34 99.93 13.74 -5.42
N GLU A 35 100.10 13.37 -6.68
CA GLU A 35 99.03 13.34 -7.69
C GLU A 35 97.99 12.27 -7.35
N GLU A 36 98.41 11.01 -7.11
CA GLU A 36 97.52 9.92 -6.68
C GLU A 36 96.69 10.29 -5.42
N LEU A 37 97.31 10.95 -4.44
CA LEU A 37 96.61 11.41 -3.24
C LEU A 37 95.58 12.51 -3.54
N GLN A 38 95.88 13.43 -4.45
CA GLN A 38 94.95 14.48 -4.87
C GLN A 38 93.77 13.90 -5.64
N GLU A 39 94.01 12.94 -6.55
CA GLU A 39 92.97 12.20 -7.26
C GLU A 39 92.07 11.46 -6.27
N PHE A 40 92.64 10.71 -5.32
CA PHE A 40 91.86 10.00 -4.30
C PHE A 40 91.02 10.96 -3.44
N GLN A 41 91.59 12.09 -3.01
CA GLN A 41 90.85 13.12 -2.27
C GLN A 41 89.72 13.74 -3.09
N GLN A 42 89.93 13.94 -4.40
CA GLN A 42 88.89 14.44 -5.28
C GLN A 42 87.76 13.41 -5.46
N MET A 43 88.11 12.17 -5.78
CA MET A 43 87.15 11.06 -5.91
C MET A 43 86.35 10.82 -4.62
N SER A 44 86.96 10.95 -3.44
CA SER A 44 86.24 10.86 -2.15
C SER A 44 85.20 11.98 -2.02
N ARG A 45 85.57 13.23 -2.34
CA ARG A 45 84.64 14.37 -2.27
C ARG A 45 83.48 14.25 -3.26
N ASP A 46 83.76 13.77 -4.47
CA ASP A 46 82.73 13.59 -5.48
C ASP A 46 81.76 12.45 -5.08
N TYR A 47 82.28 11.35 -4.54
CA TYR A 47 81.46 10.25 -4.01
C TYR A 47 80.65 10.63 -2.76
N GLU A 48 81.24 11.42 -1.84
CA GLU A 48 80.52 12.01 -0.70
C GLU A 48 79.37 12.92 -1.17
N ALA A 49 79.60 13.72 -2.21
CA ALA A 49 78.55 14.56 -2.80
C ALA A 49 77.44 13.72 -3.47
N GLU A 50 77.77 12.64 -4.17
CA GLU A 50 76.79 11.69 -4.71
C GLU A 50 75.91 11.09 -3.60
N LEU A 51 76.53 10.53 -2.55
CA LEU A 51 75.81 9.98 -1.39
C LEU A 51 74.93 11.03 -0.69
N GLU A 52 75.41 12.26 -0.55
CA GLU A 52 74.59 13.37 -0.02
C GLU A 52 73.36 13.65 -0.91
N THR A 53 73.48 13.60 -2.24
CA THR A 53 72.34 13.81 -3.14
C THR A 53 71.33 12.68 -3.06
N GLU A 54 71.77 11.42 -2.98
CA GLU A 54 70.90 10.27 -2.78
C GLU A 54 70.16 10.36 -1.44
N LEU A 55 70.88 10.68 -0.35
CA LEU A 55 70.28 10.86 0.98
C LEU A 55 69.22 11.96 0.97
N LYS A 56 69.52 13.13 0.41
CA LYS A 56 68.55 14.25 0.26
C LYS A 56 67.32 13.83 -0.54
N GLN A 57 67.50 13.03 -1.59
CA GLN A 57 66.41 12.53 -2.42
C GLN A 57 65.54 11.49 -1.68
N CYS A 58 66.15 10.58 -0.93
CA CYS A 58 65.45 9.61 -0.08
C CYS A 58 64.70 10.28 1.09
N GLU A 59 65.30 11.27 1.75
CA GLU A 59 64.61 12.09 2.73
C GLU A 59 63.43 12.86 2.15
N GLY A 60 63.58 13.42 0.94
CA GLY A 60 62.51 14.11 0.21
C GLY A 60 61.30 13.20 -0.01
N ARG A 61 61.53 12.02 -0.61
CA ARG A 61 60.48 11.00 -0.82
C ARG A 61 59.82 10.57 0.49
N ASN A 62 60.59 10.40 1.57
CA ASN A 62 60.04 10.02 2.87
C ASN A 62 59.14 11.13 3.46
N LYS A 63 59.56 12.40 3.35
CA LYS A 63 58.74 13.56 3.74
C LYS A 63 57.44 13.63 2.93
N GLU A 64 57.49 13.43 1.61
CA GLU A 64 56.31 13.36 0.74
C GLU A 64 55.36 12.23 1.14
N LEU A 65 55.87 11.00 1.28
CA LEU A 65 55.08 9.84 1.72
C LEU A 65 54.44 10.04 3.09
N LEU A 66 55.11 10.71 4.02
CA LEU A 66 54.54 11.07 5.34
C LEU A 66 53.41 12.10 5.21
N LEU A 67 53.55 13.11 4.35
CA LEU A 67 52.50 14.10 4.10
C LEU A 67 51.27 13.45 3.46
N ASP A 68 51.47 12.59 2.45
CA ASP A 68 50.40 11.83 1.80
C ASP A 68 49.72 10.86 2.77
N ASN A 69 50.48 10.13 3.60
CA ASN A 69 49.92 9.24 4.61
C ASN A 69 49.05 10.02 5.63
N ASN A 70 49.51 11.20 6.06
CA ASN A 70 48.72 12.08 6.93
C ASN A 70 47.53 12.73 6.22
N ARG A 71 47.55 12.93 4.90
CA ARG A 71 46.36 13.33 4.13
C ARG A 71 45.34 12.19 4.08
N LEU A 72 45.76 11.01 3.63
CA LEU A 72 44.90 9.83 3.51
C LEU A 72 44.28 9.41 4.85
N ARG A 73 45.02 9.50 5.97
CA ARG A 73 44.47 9.26 7.32
C ARG A 73 43.33 10.22 7.67
N ARG A 74 43.47 11.52 7.37
CA ARG A 74 42.42 12.52 7.62
C ARG A 74 41.23 12.34 6.70
N GLU A 75 41.44 11.99 5.43
CA GLU A 75 40.38 11.67 4.48
C GLU A 75 39.59 10.44 4.94
N LEU A 76 40.28 9.38 5.39
CA LEU A 76 39.68 8.16 5.91
C LEU A 76 38.83 8.45 7.16
N GLU A 77 39.34 9.24 8.11
CA GLU A 77 38.60 9.58 9.33
C GLU A 77 37.37 10.46 9.05
N ASN A 78 37.49 11.46 8.18
CA ASN A 78 36.38 12.28 7.69
C ASN A 78 35.30 11.42 6.97
N MET A 79 35.70 10.39 6.23
CA MET A 79 34.76 9.47 5.59
C MET A 79 34.07 8.53 6.59
N LYS A 80 34.75 8.10 7.66
CA LYS A 80 34.11 7.37 8.77
C LYS A 80 33.10 8.24 9.50
N GLU A 81 33.47 9.45 9.91
CA GLU A 81 32.60 10.38 10.62
C GLU A 81 31.32 10.65 9.81
N LYS A 82 31.46 10.90 8.51
CA LYS A 82 30.32 11.04 7.58
C LYS A 82 29.46 9.78 7.47
N PHE A 83 30.07 8.61 7.41
CA PHE A 83 29.33 7.35 7.39
C PHE A 83 28.56 7.13 8.71
N GLU A 84 29.20 7.37 9.85
CA GLU A 84 28.65 7.10 11.18
C GLU A 84 27.52 8.08 11.53
N THR A 85 27.69 9.37 11.20
CA THR A 85 26.62 10.38 11.26
C THR A 85 25.43 10.00 10.38
N GLN A 86 25.63 9.76 9.08
CA GLN A 86 24.57 9.32 8.16
C GLN A 86 23.90 8.02 8.61
N HIS A 87 24.65 7.07 9.16
CA HIS A 87 24.10 5.81 9.66
C HIS A 87 23.24 6.04 10.90
N SER A 88 23.67 6.89 11.83
CA SER A 88 22.89 7.26 13.02
C SER A 88 21.60 8.01 12.68
N GLU A 89 21.65 8.90 11.68
CA GLU A 89 20.48 9.61 11.15
C GLU A 89 19.51 8.64 10.47
N ALA A 90 20.01 7.72 9.64
CA ALA A 90 19.19 6.70 8.99
C ALA A 90 18.50 5.78 10.01
N LEU A 91 19.21 5.30 11.03
CA LEU A 91 18.62 4.49 12.11
C LEU A 91 17.55 5.27 12.89
N ARG A 92 17.80 6.56 13.19
CA ARG A 92 16.81 7.43 13.83
C ARG A 92 15.57 7.62 12.97
N HIS A 93 15.73 7.84 11.66
CA HIS A 93 14.61 7.96 10.72
C HIS A 93 13.81 6.66 10.58
N ILE A 94 14.48 5.50 10.53
CA ILE A 94 13.81 4.19 10.52
C ILE A 94 12.97 4.01 11.79
N SER A 95 13.55 4.30 12.98
CA SER A 95 12.85 4.19 14.27
C SER A 95 11.57 5.05 14.32
N THR A 96 11.62 6.30 13.83
CA THR A 96 10.41 7.15 13.74
C THR A 96 9.37 6.58 12.77
N LEU A 97 9.77 6.07 11.60
CA LEU A 97 8.84 5.45 10.65
C LEU A 97 8.22 4.15 11.17
N GLU A 98 8.94 3.39 12.00
CA GLU A 98 8.43 2.20 12.68
C GLU A 98 7.40 2.58 13.77
N GLU A 99 7.64 3.66 14.52
CA GLU A 99 6.69 4.23 15.48
C GLU A 99 5.41 4.74 14.80
N ASP A 100 5.53 5.56 13.75
CA ASP A 100 4.40 6.06 12.94
C ASP A 100 3.56 4.92 12.33
N LEU A 101 4.22 3.85 11.87
CA LEU A 101 3.57 2.66 11.30
C LEU A 101 2.82 1.85 12.37
N ALA A 102 3.37 1.76 13.58
CA ALA A 102 2.74 1.12 14.72
C ALA A 102 1.52 1.91 15.19
N GLU A 103 1.62 3.24 15.32
CA GLU A 103 0.51 4.13 15.67
C GLU A 103 -0.61 4.04 14.63
N THR A 104 -0.28 4.21 13.35
CA THR A 104 -1.24 4.12 12.24
C THR A 104 -1.97 2.77 12.22
N SER A 105 -1.24 1.68 12.52
CA SER A 105 -1.82 0.34 12.64
C SER A 105 -2.76 0.20 13.84
N ALA A 106 -2.38 0.74 15.00
CA ALA A 106 -3.24 0.76 16.19
C ALA A 106 -4.53 1.57 15.98
N ILE A 107 -4.42 2.73 15.32
CA ILE A 107 -5.58 3.57 14.95
C ILE A 107 -6.51 2.82 13.98
N ARG A 108 -5.96 2.21 12.93
CA ARG A 108 -6.73 1.36 11.99
C ARG A 108 -7.47 0.25 12.72
N ASP A 109 -6.80 -0.47 13.63
CA ASP A 109 -7.39 -1.61 14.32
C ASP A 109 -8.44 -1.17 15.37
N HIS A 110 -8.28 0.01 15.97
CA HIS A 110 -9.32 0.64 16.79
C HIS A 110 -10.54 1.04 15.95
N LEU A 111 -10.35 1.73 14.83
CA LEU A 111 -11.45 2.12 13.94
C LEU A 111 -12.21 0.90 13.39
N GLN A 112 -11.52 -0.20 13.08
CA GLN A 112 -12.18 -1.46 12.68
C GLN A 112 -13.00 -2.09 13.81
N LYS A 113 -12.63 -1.94 15.08
CA LYS A 113 -13.45 -2.39 16.21
C LYS A 113 -14.69 -1.49 16.35
N TYR A 114 -14.48 -0.18 16.32
CA TYR A 114 -15.55 0.81 16.42
C TYR A 114 -16.59 0.69 15.29
N ILE A 115 -16.18 0.38 14.06
CA ILE A 115 -17.10 0.09 12.96
C ILE A 115 -18.01 -1.11 13.30
N ARG A 116 -17.45 -2.21 13.81
CA ARG A 116 -18.24 -3.40 14.20
C ARG A 116 -19.20 -3.11 15.36
N GLU A 117 -18.80 -2.27 16.31
CA GLU A 117 -19.66 -1.81 17.41
C GLU A 117 -20.84 -0.95 16.90
N LEU A 118 -20.59 -0.07 15.92
CA LEU A 118 -21.63 0.71 15.25
C LEU A 118 -22.57 -0.17 14.40
N GLU A 119 -22.03 -1.16 13.68
CA GLU A 119 -22.82 -2.15 12.92
C GLU A 119 -23.77 -2.92 13.85
N GLN A 120 -23.26 -3.44 14.98
CA GLN A 120 -24.08 -4.13 15.99
C GLN A 120 -25.17 -3.22 16.58
N SER A 121 -24.82 -1.98 16.95
CA SER A 121 -25.78 -0.99 17.48
C SER A 121 -26.89 -0.67 16.47
N ASN A 122 -26.56 -0.62 15.18
CA ASN A 122 -27.54 -0.41 14.12
C ASN A 122 -28.46 -1.63 13.93
N ASP A 123 -27.94 -2.86 13.99
CA ASP A 123 -28.75 -4.08 13.95
C ASP A 123 -29.74 -4.15 15.13
N ASP A 124 -29.30 -3.79 16.34
CA ASP A 124 -30.15 -3.71 17.53
C ASP A 124 -31.23 -2.60 17.42
N LEU A 125 -30.88 -1.46 16.82
CA LEU A 125 -31.82 -0.37 16.53
C LEU A 125 -32.87 -0.80 15.49
N GLU A 126 -32.45 -1.47 14.41
CA GLU A 126 -33.37 -2.03 13.41
C GLU A 126 -34.30 -3.08 14.01
N ARG A 127 -33.77 -3.97 14.86
CA ARG A 127 -34.56 -4.97 15.58
C ARG A 127 -35.62 -4.30 16.46
N THR A 128 -35.23 -3.28 17.21
CA THR A 128 -36.14 -2.50 18.06
C THR A 128 -37.22 -1.80 17.23
N LYS A 129 -36.83 -1.15 16.12
CA LYS A 129 -37.76 -0.53 15.17
C LYS A 129 -38.80 -1.52 14.64
N ARG A 130 -38.39 -2.71 14.21
CA ARG A 130 -39.30 -3.76 13.71
C ARG A 130 -40.28 -4.23 14.80
N ALA A 131 -39.81 -4.41 16.04
CA ALA A 131 -40.68 -4.75 17.17
C ALA A 131 -41.70 -3.65 17.50
N THR A 132 -41.28 -2.38 17.47
CA THR A 132 -42.18 -1.22 17.67
C THR A 132 -43.25 -1.13 16.58
N ILE A 133 -42.87 -1.30 15.31
CA ILE A 133 -43.83 -1.30 14.18
C ILE A 133 -44.88 -2.40 14.36
N MET A 134 -44.45 -3.64 14.62
CA MET A 134 -45.36 -4.77 14.86
C MET A 134 -46.31 -4.51 16.06
N SER A 135 -45.81 -3.88 17.13
CA SER A 135 -46.64 -3.51 18.29
C SER A 135 -47.65 -2.40 17.99
N LEU A 136 -47.37 -1.52 17.02
CA LEU A 136 -48.31 -0.49 16.55
C LEU A 136 -49.36 -1.12 15.64
N GLU A 137 -48.95 -1.97 14.69
CA GLU A 137 -49.85 -2.72 13.81
C GLU A 137 -50.84 -3.59 14.61
N ASP A 138 -50.37 -4.26 15.68
CA ASP A 138 -51.21 -5.02 16.62
C ASP A 138 -52.24 -4.12 17.34
N PHE A 139 -51.86 -2.90 17.69
CA PHE A 139 -52.77 -1.93 18.34
C PHE A 139 -53.81 -1.40 17.35
N GLU A 140 -53.39 -1.04 16.14
CA GLU A 140 -54.27 -0.60 15.05
C GLU A 140 -55.31 -1.67 14.70
N GLN A 141 -54.89 -2.94 14.57
CA GLN A 141 -55.81 -4.06 14.35
C GLN A 141 -56.85 -4.20 15.47
N ARG A 142 -56.44 -4.11 16.74
CA ARG A 142 -57.38 -4.17 17.88
C ARG A 142 -58.34 -2.98 17.88
N MET A 143 -57.84 -1.78 17.56
CA MET A 143 -58.67 -0.57 17.47
C MET A 143 -59.71 -0.69 16.35
N ASN A 144 -59.32 -1.19 15.17
CA ASN A 144 -60.23 -1.44 14.06
C ASN A 144 -61.33 -2.45 14.44
N GLN A 145 -60.99 -3.55 15.12
CA GLN A 145 -61.99 -4.50 15.62
C GLN A 145 -62.92 -3.92 16.70
N VAL A 146 -62.52 -2.88 17.42
CA VAL A 146 -63.41 -2.16 18.36
C VAL A 146 -64.33 -1.22 17.59
N ILE A 147 -63.82 -0.53 16.55
CA ILE A 147 -64.62 0.31 15.66
C ILE A 147 -65.68 -0.54 14.93
N GLU A 148 -65.32 -1.69 14.38
CA GLU A 148 -66.25 -2.63 13.73
C GLU A 148 -67.37 -3.09 14.67
N ARG A 149 -67.03 -3.42 15.93
CA ARG A 149 -68.03 -3.81 16.94
C ARG A 149 -68.93 -2.64 17.34
N ASN A 150 -68.40 -1.44 17.46
CA ASN A 150 -69.21 -0.25 17.76
C ASN A 150 -70.18 0.06 16.61
N ALA A 151 -69.73 0.03 15.35
CA ALA A 151 -70.59 0.24 14.19
C ALA A 151 -71.70 -0.83 14.09
N PHE A 152 -71.40 -2.08 14.44
CA PHE A 152 -72.42 -3.13 14.55
C PHE A 152 -73.45 -2.83 15.65
N LEU A 153 -73.01 -2.44 16.85
CA LEU A 153 -73.90 -2.05 17.95
C LEU A 153 -74.73 -0.80 17.64
N GLU A 154 -74.17 0.17 16.92
CA GLU A 154 -74.90 1.33 16.40
C GLU A 154 -76.04 0.88 15.48
N SER A 155 -75.79 -0.04 14.55
CA SER A 155 -76.84 -0.58 13.68
C SER A 155 -77.93 -1.37 14.43
N GLU A 156 -77.59 -2.12 15.49
CA GLU A 156 -78.58 -2.78 16.36
C GLU A 156 -79.45 -1.77 17.14
N LEU A 157 -78.88 -0.62 17.50
CA LEU A 157 -79.63 0.48 18.14
C LEU A 157 -80.55 1.18 17.15
N ASP A 158 -80.10 1.43 15.91
CA ASP A 158 -80.92 2.00 14.83
C ASP A 158 -82.10 1.07 14.48
N GLU A 159 -81.88 -0.24 14.34
CA GLU A 159 -82.96 -1.22 14.11
C GLU A 159 -83.98 -1.20 15.25
N LYS A 160 -83.51 -1.11 16.49
CA LYS A 160 -84.37 -1.00 17.68
C LYS A 160 -85.17 0.31 17.70
N GLU A 161 -84.59 1.44 17.28
CA GLU A 161 -85.31 2.71 17.16
C GLU A 161 -86.39 2.64 16.07
N ASN A 162 -86.06 2.10 14.88
CA ASN A 162 -87.01 1.86 13.80
C ASN A 162 -88.18 0.96 14.21
N LEU A 163 -87.92 -0.09 15.03
CA LEU A 163 -88.95 -0.94 15.60
C LEU A 163 -89.81 -0.19 16.64
N LEU A 164 -89.22 0.67 17.47
CA LEU A 164 -89.97 1.50 18.43
C LEU A 164 -90.88 2.50 17.72
N GLU A 165 -90.40 3.16 16.65
CA GLU A 165 -91.24 3.98 15.77
C GLU A 165 -92.39 3.18 15.17
N SER A 166 -92.11 2.01 14.61
CA SER A 166 -93.12 1.16 13.96
C SER A 166 -94.18 0.69 14.96
N VAL A 167 -93.78 0.30 16.17
CA VAL A 167 -94.69 -0.02 17.28
C VAL A 167 -95.50 1.20 17.71
N GLN A 168 -94.92 2.41 17.69
CA GLN A 168 -95.65 3.62 18.03
C GLN A 168 -96.70 3.97 16.96
N ARG A 169 -96.34 3.93 15.67
CA ARG A 169 -97.29 4.11 14.55
C ARG A 169 -98.44 3.10 14.62
N LEU A 170 -98.14 1.81 14.83
CA LEU A 170 -99.17 0.77 14.99
C LEU A 170 -100.06 0.96 16.23
N LYS A 171 -99.54 1.54 17.33
CA LYS A 171 -100.36 1.90 18.50
C LYS A 171 -101.32 3.04 18.17
N ASP A 172 -100.86 4.04 17.42
CA ASP A 172 -101.67 5.18 17.02
C ASP A 172 -102.74 4.76 15.99
N GLU A 173 -102.40 3.95 14.98
CA GLU A 173 -103.37 3.30 14.08
C GLU A 173 -104.39 2.44 14.84
N ALA A 174 -103.95 1.61 15.79
CA ALA A 174 -104.85 0.80 16.60
C ALA A 174 -105.74 1.64 17.53
N ARG A 175 -105.29 2.84 17.93
CA ARG A 175 -106.07 3.81 18.68
C ARG A 175 -107.10 4.51 17.79
N ASP A 176 -106.75 4.83 16.55
CA ASP A 176 -107.66 5.44 15.59
C ASP A 176 -108.72 4.46 15.09
N LEU A 177 -108.35 3.23 14.76
CA LEU A 177 -109.30 2.15 14.44
C LEU A 177 -110.27 1.85 15.61
N ARG A 178 -109.81 1.95 16.87
CA ARG A 178 -110.70 1.86 18.05
C ARG A 178 -111.67 3.03 18.13
N GLN A 179 -111.26 4.24 17.76
CA GLN A 179 -112.14 5.41 17.68
C GLN A 179 -113.16 5.24 16.53
N GLU A 180 -112.72 4.81 15.35
CA GLU A 180 -113.61 4.52 14.21
C GLU A 180 -114.64 3.44 14.54
N LEU A 181 -114.23 2.34 15.21
CA LEU A 181 -115.14 1.30 15.66
C LEU A 181 -116.14 1.81 16.70
N ALA A 182 -115.71 2.66 17.64
CA ALA A 182 -116.61 3.29 18.61
C ALA A 182 -117.64 4.23 17.93
N VAL A 183 -117.23 4.97 16.90
CA VAL A 183 -118.14 5.78 16.07
C VAL A 183 -119.11 4.88 15.28
N ARG A 184 -118.60 3.87 14.57
CA ARG A 184 -119.42 2.90 13.79
C ARG A 184 -120.40 2.12 14.66
N GLN A 185 -120.05 1.80 15.90
CA GLN A 185 -120.93 1.17 16.89
C GLN A 185 -122.01 2.12 17.41
N LYS A 186 -121.76 3.44 17.39
CA LYS A 186 -122.74 4.48 17.67
C LYS A 186 -123.64 4.78 16.46
N GLU A 187 -123.17 4.53 15.24
CA GLU A 187 -123.91 4.71 13.98
C GLU A 187 -124.72 3.46 13.55
N ARG A 188 -124.42 2.24 14.02
CA ARG A 188 -125.13 1.01 13.63
C ARG A 188 -125.69 0.17 14.78
N ARG A 189 -127.02 0.07 14.82
CA ARG A 189 -127.82 -1.14 15.14
C ARG A 189 -129.21 -0.98 14.48
N PRO A 190 -129.84 -2.06 13.96
CA PRO A 190 -129.24 -3.20 13.27
C PRO A 190 -130.02 -3.68 12.02
N SER A 191 -129.32 -4.37 11.11
CA SER A 191 -129.93 -5.37 10.22
C SER A 191 -128.87 -6.36 9.68
N SER A 192 -129.10 -7.65 9.97
CA SER A 192 -129.03 -8.85 9.09
C SER A 192 -128.03 -8.93 7.92
N SER A 193 -127.45 -10.05 7.47
CA SER A 193 -127.35 -11.49 7.85
C SER A 193 -126.90 -12.26 6.57
N LEU A 194 -126.36 -13.49 6.67
CA LEU A 194 -125.93 -14.40 5.55
C LEU A 194 -124.72 -13.88 4.72
N GLY A 195 -123.88 -14.71 4.07
CA GLY A 195 -123.72 -16.18 3.99
C GLY A 195 -122.35 -16.49 3.32
N LYS A 196 -121.57 -17.49 3.77
CA LYS A 196 -121.41 -18.87 3.26
C LYS A 196 -120.51 -19.07 2.01
N ASP A 197 -119.38 -19.78 2.23
CA ASP A 197 -118.53 -20.68 1.40
C ASP A 197 -118.34 -20.50 -0.13
N GLY A 198 -117.09 -20.74 -0.60
CA GLY A 198 -116.82 -21.01 -2.03
C GLY A 198 -115.34 -21.00 -2.50
N ASP A 199 -114.67 -22.15 -2.40
CA ASP A 199 -113.61 -22.75 -3.26
C ASP A 199 -112.40 -21.99 -3.91
N ARG A 200 -111.34 -22.80 -4.08
CA ARG A 200 -110.08 -22.66 -4.87
C ARG A 200 -110.32 -23.16 -6.34
N PRO A 201 -109.35 -23.23 -7.31
CA PRO A 201 -107.98 -22.68 -7.41
C PRO A 201 -107.58 -22.10 -8.83
N ASP A 202 -106.29 -21.73 -8.97
CA ASP A 202 -105.40 -21.89 -10.17
C ASP A 202 -105.30 -20.82 -11.31
N LEU A 203 -104.30 -21.04 -12.21
CA LEU A 203 -103.66 -20.23 -13.27
C LEU A 203 -102.41 -19.44 -12.79
N SER A 204 -101.12 -19.85 -12.94
CA SER A 204 -100.27 -20.28 -14.09
C SER A 204 -99.96 -19.17 -15.12
N CYS A 205 -98.74 -18.91 -15.67
CA CYS A 205 -97.33 -19.44 -15.60
C CYS A 205 -96.38 -18.40 -16.31
N PRO A 206 -95.11 -18.60 -16.79
CA PRO A 206 -94.07 -19.66 -16.62
C PRO A 206 -92.57 -19.19 -16.45
N SER A 207 -91.65 -20.15 -16.16
CA SER A 207 -90.18 -20.21 -16.46
C SER A 207 -89.22 -19.09 -15.94
N PHE A 208 -88.02 -19.35 -15.40
CA PHE A 208 -86.92 -20.27 -15.82
C PHE A 208 -86.17 -20.93 -14.63
N PRO A 209 -85.30 -21.95 -14.86
CA PRO A 209 -84.86 -22.87 -13.79
C PRO A 209 -83.50 -22.56 -13.12
N VAL A 210 -83.32 -23.22 -11.97
CA VAL A 210 -82.11 -23.28 -11.14
C VAL A 210 -81.07 -24.27 -11.71
N THR A 211 -79.78 -24.00 -11.54
CA THR A 211 -78.73 -25.03 -11.45
C THR A 211 -77.96 -24.91 -10.11
N PRO A 212 -77.76 -26.00 -9.34
CA PRO A 212 -77.13 -25.92 -8.02
C PRO A 212 -75.72 -26.56 -7.95
N SER A 213 -74.91 -26.02 -7.03
CA SER A 213 -73.89 -26.71 -6.21
C SER A 213 -72.73 -27.47 -6.89
N LYS A 214 -71.49 -27.05 -6.56
CA LYS A 214 -70.67 -27.75 -5.53
C LYS A 214 -69.47 -26.92 -5.04
N PRO A 215 -68.93 -27.21 -3.84
CA PRO A 215 -67.85 -26.43 -3.20
C PRO A 215 -66.47 -27.08 -3.36
N LEU A 216 -65.40 -26.37 -3.00
CA LEU A 216 -64.58 -26.63 -1.79
C LEU A 216 -63.24 -25.84 -1.83
N ASN A 217 -62.79 -25.41 -0.65
CA ASN A 217 -61.49 -24.78 -0.39
C ASN A 217 -60.30 -25.54 -0.99
N SER A 218 -59.26 -24.80 -1.36
CA SER A 218 -57.91 -25.12 -0.88
C SER A 218 -57.11 -23.85 -0.60
N TYR A 219 -56.56 -23.78 0.61
CA TYR A 219 -55.50 -22.86 0.98
C TYR A 219 -54.22 -23.21 0.20
N ALA A 220 -53.40 -22.21 -0.17
CA ALA A 220 -51.93 -22.27 -0.08
C ALA A 220 -51.23 -21.02 -0.67
N THR A 221 -50.65 -20.21 0.22
CA THR A 221 -49.42 -19.43 0.02
C THR A 221 -48.62 -19.52 1.33
N PRO A 222 -47.29 -19.33 1.36
CA PRO A 222 -46.27 -19.31 0.29
C PRO A 222 -45.24 -20.46 0.52
N PRO A 223 -43.97 -20.43 0.03
CA PRO A 223 -42.94 -19.54 0.61
C PRO A 223 -41.97 -18.92 -0.42
N ALA A 224 -41.04 -18.09 0.09
CA ALA A 224 -40.05 -17.36 -0.68
C ALA A 224 -38.71 -18.13 -0.90
N SER A 225 -37.82 -17.50 -1.69
CA SER A 225 -36.36 -17.68 -1.68
C SER A 225 -35.75 -18.97 -2.24
N ALA A 226 -35.13 -18.88 -3.42
CA ALA A 226 -34.17 -19.87 -3.90
C ALA A 226 -32.94 -19.21 -4.55
N ILE A 227 -31.80 -19.25 -3.85
CA ILE A 227 -30.48 -18.85 -4.35
C ILE A 227 -29.90 -19.95 -5.26
N ARG A 228 -29.54 -19.58 -6.49
CA ARG A 228 -28.49 -20.20 -7.33
C ARG A 228 -27.85 -19.04 -8.10
N ARG A 229 -26.55 -18.73 -8.09
CA ARG A 229 -25.31 -19.53 -8.04
C ARG A 229 -25.19 -20.51 -9.22
N GLY A 230 -24.46 -20.09 -10.28
CA GLY A 230 -23.92 -21.00 -11.29
C GLY A 230 -23.99 -20.54 -12.75
N ASP A 231 -22.99 -19.74 -13.16
CA ASP A 231 -22.43 -19.62 -14.53
C ASP A 231 -23.31 -19.13 -15.71
N GLY A 232 -22.70 -18.35 -16.61
CA GLY A 232 -23.40 -17.67 -17.71
C GLY A 232 -22.67 -16.42 -18.23
N LEU A 233 -21.49 -16.60 -18.83
CA LEU A 233 -20.64 -15.54 -19.41
C LEU A 233 -21.23 -14.89 -20.69
N THR A 234 -22.39 -14.23 -20.63
CA THR A 234 -22.88 -13.35 -21.72
C THR A 234 -23.71 -12.16 -21.22
N GLY A 235 -23.11 -10.97 -21.23
CA GLY A 235 -23.80 -9.79 -21.78
C GLY A 235 -24.81 -9.00 -20.93
N THR A 236 -24.79 -9.05 -19.59
CA THR A 236 -25.53 -8.03 -18.81
C THR A 236 -24.87 -6.65 -19.00
N PRO A 237 -25.58 -5.61 -19.48
CA PRO A 237 -24.99 -4.30 -19.64
C PRO A 237 -24.63 -3.72 -18.27
N LEU A 238 -23.34 -3.44 -18.05
CA LEU A 238 -22.85 -2.79 -16.84
C LEU A 238 -23.65 -1.52 -16.56
N THR A 239 -24.07 -1.34 -15.30
CA THR A 239 -24.78 -0.12 -14.89
C THR A 239 -23.95 1.12 -15.22
N THR A 240 -24.60 2.23 -15.53
CA THR A 240 -23.89 3.46 -15.94
C THR A 240 -22.89 3.92 -14.87
N SER A 241 -23.20 3.74 -13.59
CA SER A 241 -22.26 3.95 -12.47
C SER A 241 -21.02 3.02 -12.53
N ALA A 242 -21.21 1.72 -12.73
CA ALA A 242 -20.10 0.77 -12.85
C ALA A 242 -19.18 1.07 -14.04
N ARG A 243 -19.74 1.52 -15.18
CA ARG A 243 -18.94 1.95 -16.34
C ARG A 243 -18.12 3.21 -16.06
N ILE A 244 -18.71 4.22 -15.43
CA ILE A 244 -18.00 5.46 -15.06
C ILE A 244 -16.89 5.18 -14.04
N SER A 245 -17.17 4.34 -13.03
CA SER A 245 -16.15 3.91 -12.05
C SER A 245 -14.97 3.20 -12.72
N ALA A 246 -15.25 2.22 -13.59
CA ALA A 246 -14.20 1.50 -14.33
C ALA A 246 -13.35 2.43 -15.22
N LEU A 247 -13.98 3.38 -15.94
CA LEU A 247 -13.26 4.37 -16.76
C LEU A 247 -12.40 5.32 -15.93
N ASN A 248 -12.88 5.74 -14.75
CA ASN A 248 -12.09 6.57 -13.84
C ASN A 248 -10.87 5.82 -13.30
N ILE A 249 -11.02 4.55 -12.91
CA ILE A 249 -9.93 3.69 -12.46
C ILE A 249 -8.90 3.51 -13.58
N VAL A 250 -9.33 3.17 -14.80
CA VAL A 250 -8.43 3.03 -15.97
C VAL A 250 -7.72 4.35 -16.28
N GLY A 251 -8.42 5.49 -16.22
CA GLY A 251 -7.83 6.82 -16.40
C GLY A 251 -6.82 7.21 -15.33
N GLU A 252 -7.00 6.76 -14.08
CA GLU A 252 -6.02 6.95 -13.01
C GLU A 252 -4.80 6.05 -13.19
N LEU A 253 -4.99 4.78 -13.58
CA LEU A 253 -3.91 3.85 -13.91
C LEU A 253 -3.05 4.38 -15.07
N LEU A 254 -3.66 4.84 -16.17
CA LEU A 254 -2.93 5.44 -17.29
C LEU A 254 -2.12 6.67 -16.86
N ARG A 255 -2.68 7.52 -15.98
CA ARG A 255 -1.95 8.68 -15.43
C ARG A 255 -0.78 8.25 -14.54
N LYS A 256 -0.93 7.20 -13.75
CA LYS A 256 0.15 6.62 -12.92
C LYS A 256 1.25 5.99 -13.79
N VAL A 257 0.88 5.28 -14.86
CA VAL A 257 1.83 4.73 -15.85
C VAL A 257 2.61 5.85 -16.53
N GLY A 258 1.94 6.88 -17.06
CA GLY A 258 2.64 8.03 -17.68
C GLY A 258 3.58 8.78 -16.71
N ASN A 259 3.19 8.92 -15.44
CA ASN A 259 4.07 9.48 -14.41
C ASN A 259 5.28 8.58 -14.10
N LEU A 260 5.12 7.25 -14.14
CA LEU A 260 6.22 6.30 -13.98
C LEU A 260 7.15 6.29 -15.19
N GLU A 261 6.62 6.34 -16.41
CA GLU A 261 7.38 6.45 -17.65
C GLU A 261 8.19 7.75 -17.69
N SER A 262 7.61 8.88 -17.29
CA SER A 262 8.31 10.17 -17.16
C SER A 262 9.45 10.12 -16.14
N LYS A 263 9.23 9.50 -14.98
CA LYS A 263 10.30 9.28 -13.98
C LYS A 263 11.38 8.33 -14.50
N LEU A 264 11.01 7.27 -15.20
CA LEU A 264 11.96 6.30 -15.75
C LEU A 264 12.79 6.90 -16.89
N ALA A 265 12.20 7.75 -17.73
CA ALA A 265 12.92 8.57 -18.70
C ALA A 265 13.91 9.52 -18.00
N SER A 266 13.47 10.27 -16.98
CA SER A 266 14.34 11.16 -16.21
C SER A 266 15.50 10.41 -15.51
N CYS A 267 15.26 9.23 -14.95
CA CYS A 267 16.33 8.38 -14.41
C CYS A 267 17.29 7.90 -15.51
N ARG A 268 16.78 7.55 -16.70
CA ARG A 268 17.61 7.12 -17.83
C ARG A 268 18.50 8.27 -18.30
N ASP A 269 17.93 9.47 -18.44
CA ASP A 269 18.66 10.67 -18.87
C ASP A 269 19.71 11.08 -17.82
N PHE A 270 19.40 10.99 -16.53
CA PHE A 270 20.38 11.19 -15.44
C PHE A 270 21.54 10.18 -15.48
N VAL A 271 21.26 8.90 -15.78
CA VAL A 271 22.31 7.88 -15.95
C VAL A 271 23.14 8.15 -17.21
N TYR A 272 22.53 8.59 -18.31
CA TYR A 272 23.25 8.99 -19.52
C TYR A 272 24.15 10.21 -19.25
N ASP A 273 23.64 11.30 -18.67
CA ASP A 273 24.45 12.48 -18.32
C ASP A 273 25.58 12.13 -17.34
N THR A 274 25.32 11.25 -16.36
CA THR A 274 26.36 10.77 -15.44
C THR A 274 27.44 9.97 -16.19
N SER A 275 27.04 9.13 -17.15
CA SER A 275 27.98 8.35 -17.98
C SER A 275 28.78 9.22 -18.96
N VAL A 276 28.14 10.22 -19.58
CA VAL A 276 28.75 11.13 -20.55
C VAL A 276 29.72 12.08 -19.85
N ASN A 277 29.36 12.65 -18.69
CA ASN A 277 30.30 13.45 -17.89
C ASN A 277 31.49 12.61 -17.37
N ARG A 278 31.27 11.33 -17.04
CA ARG A 278 32.35 10.41 -16.64
C ARG A 278 33.28 10.05 -17.80
N ALA A 279 32.76 9.92 -19.03
CA ALA A 279 33.54 9.70 -20.23
C ALA A 279 34.30 10.96 -20.69
N ALA A 280 33.67 12.15 -20.60
CA ALA A 280 34.28 13.43 -20.94
C ALA A 280 35.51 13.76 -20.07
N LEU A 281 35.51 13.32 -18.80
CA LEU A 281 36.65 13.45 -17.89
C LEU A 281 37.79 12.44 -18.13
N GLN A 282 37.64 11.49 -19.07
CA GLN A 282 38.67 10.49 -19.40
C GLN A 282 39.32 10.69 -20.79
N ALA A 283 38.97 11.75 -21.53
CA ALA A 283 39.41 11.95 -22.92
C ALA A 283 40.46 13.07 -23.08
N ALA A 284 41.71 12.80 -22.70
CA ALA A 284 42.90 13.54 -23.15
C ALA A 284 44.11 12.58 -23.27
N PRO A 285 45.07 12.81 -24.18
CA PRO A 285 45.67 11.68 -24.93
C PRO A 285 47.04 11.19 -24.43
N GLY A 286 47.31 9.89 -24.58
CA GLY A 286 48.63 9.29 -24.31
C GLY A 286 48.82 7.82 -24.69
N PHE A 287 49.32 7.58 -25.92
CA PHE A 287 50.00 6.37 -26.44
C PHE A 287 49.21 5.07 -26.78
N PRO A 288 49.65 4.30 -27.81
CA PRO A 288 48.94 3.14 -28.36
C PRO A 288 49.60 1.77 -28.10
N ALA A 289 48.87 0.71 -28.50
CA ALA A 289 49.15 -0.74 -28.52
C ALA A 289 48.36 -1.52 -27.46
N GLY A 290 47.74 -2.67 -27.75
CA GLY A 290 47.59 -3.38 -29.03
C GLY A 290 47.12 -4.83 -28.81
N LEU A 291 46.67 -5.47 -29.91
CA LEU A 291 46.41 -6.90 -30.08
C LEU A 291 45.09 -7.50 -29.55
N GLU A 292 44.46 -8.24 -30.47
CA GLU A 292 43.41 -9.25 -30.24
C GLU A 292 43.91 -10.42 -29.39
N GLY A 293 42.99 -11.22 -28.83
CA GLY A 293 43.35 -12.53 -28.29
C GLY A 293 42.34 -13.13 -27.31
N SER A 294 41.19 -13.59 -27.80
CA SER A 294 40.44 -14.62 -27.06
C SER A 294 41.14 -15.97 -27.24
N PRO A 295 41.22 -16.81 -26.20
CA PRO A 295 40.43 -18.03 -26.28
C PRO A 295 39.77 -18.43 -24.95
N ALA A 296 38.96 -19.49 -25.01
CA ALA A 296 38.08 -19.93 -23.93
C ALA A 296 38.55 -21.22 -23.23
N VAL A 297 38.31 -21.29 -21.90
CA VAL A 297 38.00 -22.51 -21.10
C VAL A 297 39.15 -23.55 -20.93
N PRO A 298 39.24 -24.36 -19.83
CA PRO A 298 38.35 -24.51 -18.66
C PRO A 298 38.98 -24.18 -17.29
N ALA A 299 38.13 -24.00 -16.27
CA ALA A 299 38.54 -24.04 -14.87
C ALA A 299 38.39 -25.45 -14.29
N ALA A 300 39.45 -25.96 -13.65
CA ALA A 300 39.41 -27.21 -12.89
C ALA A 300 40.07 -27.04 -11.51
N SER A 301 39.29 -27.34 -10.47
CA SER A 301 39.70 -28.01 -9.22
C SER A 301 40.73 -27.37 -8.25
N LEU A 302 40.23 -27.14 -7.02
CA LEU A 302 40.94 -27.20 -5.71
C LEU A 302 41.91 -26.03 -5.39
N SER A 303 41.70 -25.28 -4.31
CA SER A 303 41.86 -25.76 -2.92
C SER A 303 41.09 -24.95 -1.86
N SER A 304 40.88 -25.53 -0.68
CA SER A 304 40.27 -24.89 0.50
C SER A 304 41.33 -24.27 1.44
N PRO A 305 40.99 -23.22 2.22
CA PRO A 305 41.95 -22.56 3.13
C PRO A 305 42.24 -23.41 4.39
N PRO A 306 43.39 -23.21 5.05
CA PRO A 306 43.76 -23.97 6.24
C PRO A 306 42.96 -23.53 7.47
N GLN A 307 42.46 -24.51 8.24
CA GLN A 307 42.05 -24.28 9.62
C GLN A 307 43.27 -24.31 10.53
N TYR A 308 43.36 -23.33 11.44
CA TYR A 308 44.25 -23.40 12.60
C TYR A 308 43.43 -23.88 13.79
N ASP A 309 43.75 -25.07 14.32
CA ASP A 309 43.19 -25.58 15.56
C ASP A 309 43.66 -24.76 16.78
N ARG A 310 42.84 -24.74 17.83
CA ARG A 310 43.13 -24.16 19.13
C ARG A 310 42.48 -24.98 20.25
#